data_AF-A0A6I2GPM9-F1
#
_entry.id   AF-A0A6I2GPM9-F1
#
_cell.length_a   1.000
_cell.length_b   1.000
_cell.length_c   1.000
_cell.angle_alpha   90.00
_cell.angle_beta   90.00
_cell.angle_gamma   90.00
#
_symmetry.space_group_name_H-M   'P 1'
#
loop_
_entity.id
_entity.type
_entity.pdbx_description
1 polymer ?
#
loop_
_entity_poly.entity_id
_entity_poly.type
_entity_poly.pdbx_seq_one_letter_code
_entity_poly.pdbx_strand_id
1 'polypeptide(L)'
;MEPHRWYAQQPVLDVFRNIFERIGPSTVRAIGRKVPEWAVFPRTAPGAIEEALQALQVAYETNHRNGDIGHYRFERTGPRSGRMVCVNPYPCDFDLGLVEAVAEKSRPLHSLRVRVEHAPGDCRKRGDEACAYAVSW
;
A
#
# COMPACT_ATOMS: atom_id res chain seq x y z
N MET A 1 3.81 -20.96 8.74
CA MET A 1 3.90 -20.96 7.27
C MET A 1 5.34 -21.30 6.90
N GLU A 2 5.54 -22.23 5.98
CA GLU A 2 6.83 -22.58 5.37
C GLU A 2 7.29 -21.49 4.40
N PRO A 3 8.57 -21.08 4.43
CA PRO A 3 9.16 -20.18 3.44
C PRO A 3 9.04 -20.73 2.00
N HIS A 4 8.93 -19.84 1.01
CA HIS A 4 8.87 -20.15 -0.44
C HIS A 4 7.64 -20.95 -0.91
N ARG A 5 6.73 -21.29 -0.01
CA ARG A 5 5.43 -21.89 -0.36
C ARG A 5 4.38 -20.80 -0.53
N TRP A 6 3.43 -21.07 -1.42
CA TRP A 6 2.31 -20.17 -1.70
C TRP A 6 1.07 -20.61 -0.94
N TYR A 7 0.33 -19.64 -0.42
CA TYR A 7 -0.86 -19.84 0.40
C TYR A 7 -2.04 -19.09 -0.21
N ALA A 8 -3.25 -19.55 0.09
CA ALA A 8 -4.44 -18.76 -0.19
C ALA A 8 -4.36 -17.41 0.54
N GLN A 9 -4.80 -16.34 -0.10
CA GLN A 9 -4.81 -15.00 0.49
C GLN A 9 -5.88 -14.87 1.58
N GLN A 10 -7.03 -15.55 1.41
CA GLN A 10 -8.21 -15.41 2.28
C GLN A 10 -7.90 -15.60 3.77
N PRO A 11 -7.16 -16.64 4.23
CA PRO A 11 -6.80 -16.76 5.64
C PRO A 11 -6.03 -15.55 6.19
N VAL A 12 -5.19 -14.90 5.38
CA VAL A 12 -4.47 -13.69 5.78
C VAL A 12 -5.43 -12.50 5.88
N LEU A 13 -6.38 -12.37 4.94
CA LEU A 13 -7.42 -11.35 5.00
C LEU A 13 -8.33 -11.51 6.23
N ASP A 14 -8.66 -12.74 6.60
CA ASP A 14 -9.42 -13.05 7.80
C ASP A 14 -8.68 -12.65 9.08
N VAL A 15 -7.36 -12.85 9.12
CA VAL A 15 -6.50 -12.37 10.22
C VAL A 15 -6.53 -10.84 10.30
N PHE A 16 -6.41 -10.15 9.16
CA PHE A 16 -6.51 -8.69 9.14
C PHE A 16 -7.85 -8.17 9.65
N ARG A 17 -8.96 -8.81 9.24
CA ARG A 17 -10.30 -8.49 9.76
C ARG A 17 -10.34 -8.67 11.28
N ASN A 18 -9.83 -9.79 11.81
CA ASN A 18 -9.82 -10.04 13.25
C ASN A 18 -9.00 -9.00 14.03
N ILE A 19 -7.83 -8.60 13.51
CA ILE A 19 -6.99 -7.56 14.12
C ILE A 19 -7.72 -6.20 14.10
N PHE A 20 -8.36 -5.87 12.99
CA PHE A 20 -9.15 -4.64 12.86
C PHE A 20 -10.29 -4.60 13.89
N GLU A 21 -11.07 -5.67 14.00
CA GLU A 21 -12.23 -5.74 14.90
C GLU A 21 -11.84 -5.73 16.39
N ARG A 22 -10.72 -6.37 16.74
CA ARG A 22 -10.34 -6.57 18.15
C ARG A 22 -9.35 -5.55 18.70
N ILE A 23 -8.50 -5.00 17.85
CA ILE A 23 -7.41 -4.09 18.25
C ILE A 23 -7.59 -2.72 17.62
N GLY A 24 -8.00 -2.68 16.36
CA GLY A 24 -8.36 -1.43 15.68
C GLY A 24 -7.48 -1.08 14.47
N PRO A 25 -7.88 -0.02 13.75
CA PRO A 25 -7.28 0.38 12.47
C PRO A 25 -5.79 0.75 12.57
N SER A 26 -5.37 1.37 13.67
CA SER A 26 -3.98 1.81 13.86
C SER A 26 -2.99 0.65 13.81
N THR A 27 -3.36 -0.52 14.34
CA THR A 27 -2.52 -1.72 14.30
C THR A 27 -2.42 -2.30 12.90
N VAL A 28 -3.52 -2.31 12.15
CA VAL A 28 -3.53 -2.75 10.75
C VAL A 28 -2.65 -1.84 9.88
N ARG A 29 -2.71 -0.52 10.11
CA ARG A 29 -1.80 0.44 9.47
C ARG A 29 -0.34 0.20 9.83
N ALA A 30 -0.04 -0.09 11.10
CA ALA A 30 1.32 -0.41 11.54
C ALA A 30 1.85 -1.68 10.84
N ILE A 31 1.00 -2.70 10.63
CA ILE A 31 1.38 -3.89 9.87
C ILE A 31 1.68 -3.54 8.40
N GLY A 32 0.82 -2.75 7.75
CA GLY A 32 1.07 -2.27 6.38
C GLY A 32 2.42 -1.56 6.24
N ARG A 33 2.78 -0.72 7.22
CA ARG A 33 4.09 -0.02 7.24
C ARG A 33 5.30 -0.95 7.30
N LYS A 34 5.14 -2.18 7.78
CA LYS A 34 6.22 -3.17 7.89
C LYS A 34 6.42 -4.01 6.64
N VAL A 35 5.47 -4.03 5.71
CA VAL A 35 5.54 -4.84 4.49
C VAL A 35 6.81 -4.56 3.65
N PRO A 36 7.27 -3.30 3.45
CA PRO A 36 8.48 -3.04 2.66
C PRO A 36 9.80 -3.59 3.25
N GLU A 37 9.78 -4.11 4.48
CA GLU A 37 10.92 -4.79 5.11
C GLU A 37 11.00 -6.28 4.71
N TRP A 38 9.87 -6.88 4.32
CA TRP A 38 9.74 -8.34 4.15
C TRP A 38 9.33 -8.77 2.74
N ALA A 39 8.56 -7.95 2.02
CA ALA A 39 8.12 -8.28 0.67
C ALA A 39 9.21 -8.02 -0.37
N VAL A 40 9.13 -8.73 -1.48
CA VAL A 40 10.03 -8.53 -2.62
C VAL A 40 9.61 -7.26 -3.35
N PHE A 41 10.45 -6.22 -3.31
CA PHE A 41 10.25 -4.96 -4.01
C PHE A 41 11.29 -4.76 -5.11
N PRO A 42 10.92 -4.15 -6.25
CA PRO A 42 11.90 -3.61 -7.19
C PRO A 42 12.84 -2.63 -6.49
N ARG A 43 14.11 -2.61 -6.91
CA ARG A 43 15.05 -1.57 -6.47
C ARG A 43 14.70 -0.27 -7.19
N THR A 44 14.60 0.83 -6.44
CA THR A 44 14.40 2.17 -6.97
C THR A 44 15.54 3.08 -6.53
N ALA A 45 15.77 4.18 -7.26
CA ALA A 45 16.79 5.15 -6.87
C ALA A 45 16.43 5.85 -5.55
N PRO A 46 17.42 6.22 -4.70
CA PRO A 46 17.17 7.05 -3.54
C PRO A 46 16.52 8.38 -3.92
N GLY A 47 15.47 8.77 -3.19
CA GLY A 47 14.73 10.01 -3.46
C GLY A 47 13.77 9.97 -4.65
N ALA A 48 13.64 8.83 -5.34
CA ALA A 48 12.71 8.65 -6.46
C ALA A 48 11.32 8.16 -5.98
N ILE A 49 10.58 9.05 -5.30
CA ILE A 49 9.28 8.73 -4.72
C ILE A 49 8.22 8.28 -5.73
N GLU A 50 8.14 8.93 -6.90
CA GLU A 50 7.18 8.56 -7.95
C GLU A 50 7.47 7.14 -8.48
N GLU A 51 8.74 6.81 -8.70
CA GLU A 51 9.20 5.48 -9.12
C GLU A 51 8.87 4.42 -8.06
N ALA A 52 9.12 4.72 -6.79
CA ALA A 52 8.81 3.82 -5.68
C ALA A 52 7.30 3.56 -5.54
N LEU A 53 6.47 4.57 -5.73
CA LEU A 53 5.01 4.41 -5.71
C LEU A 53 4.51 3.61 -6.91
N GLN A 54 5.10 3.79 -8.10
CA GLN A 54 4.78 2.95 -9.27
C GLN A 54 5.22 1.49 -9.06
N ALA A 55 6.37 1.28 -8.40
CA ALA A 55 6.92 -0.04 -8.11
C ALA A 55 6.04 -0.89 -7.18
N LEU A 56 5.07 -0.30 -6.47
CA LEU A 56 4.10 -1.04 -5.65
C LEU A 56 3.29 -2.04 -6.48
N GLN A 57 2.91 -1.70 -7.72
CA GLN A 57 2.17 -2.64 -8.57
C GLN A 57 3.03 -3.86 -8.93
N VAL A 58 4.28 -3.61 -9.34
CA VAL A 58 5.22 -4.68 -9.68
C VAL A 58 5.51 -5.56 -8.47
N ALA A 59 5.70 -4.94 -7.29
CA ALA A 59 5.84 -5.68 -6.04
C ALA A 59 4.59 -6.51 -5.75
N TYR A 60 3.40 -5.96 -5.97
CA TYR A 60 2.16 -6.66 -5.74
C TYR A 60 2.02 -7.91 -6.62
N GLU A 61 2.23 -7.76 -7.93
CA GLU A 61 2.24 -8.85 -8.90
C GLU A 61 3.35 -9.88 -8.65
N THR A 62 4.50 -9.46 -8.11
CA THR A 62 5.61 -10.38 -7.75
C THR A 62 5.25 -11.25 -6.55
N ASN A 63 4.50 -10.70 -5.58
CA ASN A 63 4.16 -11.38 -4.33
C ASN A 63 2.79 -12.08 -4.38
N HIS A 64 2.09 -12.03 -5.53
CA HIS A 64 0.78 -12.65 -5.74
C HIS A 64 0.75 -13.40 -7.07
N ARG A 65 -0.14 -14.38 -7.20
CA ARG A 65 -0.30 -15.13 -8.44
C ARG A 65 -1.70 -15.73 -8.54
N ASN A 66 -2.15 -15.93 -9.78
CA ASN A 66 -3.43 -16.51 -10.15
C ASN A 66 -4.66 -15.70 -9.72
N GLY A 67 -5.68 -15.66 -10.57
CA GLY A 67 -6.94 -14.95 -10.31
C GLY A 67 -6.84 -13.43 -10.55
N ASP A 68 -7.96 -12.75 -10.36
CA ASP A 68 -7.98 -11.29 -10.28
C ASP A 68 -7.55 -10.88 -8.87
N ILE A 69 -6.28 -10.51 -8.76
CA ILE A 69 -5.68 -10.07 -7.50
C ILE A 69 -5.90 -8.57 -7.27
N GLY A 70 -6.46 -7.85 -8.24
CA GLY A 70 -6.52 -6.40 -8.20
C GLY A 70 -5.18 -5.72 -8.52
N HIS A 71 -5.04 -4.44 -8.19
CA HIS A 71 -3.87 -3.64 -8.53
C HIS A 71 -3.70 -2.38 -7.66
N TYR A 72 -2.48 -1.86 -7.65
CA TYR A 72 -2.10 -0.53 -7.23
C TYR A 72 -1.85 0.31 -8.48
N ARG A 73 -2.30 1.57 -8.48
CA ARG A 73 -2.03 2.50 -9.58
C ARG A 73 -1.65 3.86 -9.03
N PHE A 74 -0.42 4.27 -9.32
CA PHE A 74 0.04 5.63 -9.05
C PHE A 74 -0.16 6.53 -10.27
N GLU A 75 -0.64 7.74 -10.02
CA GLU A 75 -0.78 8.80 -11.00
C GLU A 75 -0.23 10.10 -10.41
N ARG A 76 0.65 10.79 -11.14
CA ARG A 76 1.12 12.11 -10.74
C ARG A 76 0.00 13.14 -10.93
N THR A 77 -0.25 13.95 -9.91
CA THR A 77 -1.30 15.00 -9.93
C THR A 77 -0.73 16.41 -9.90
N GLY A 78 0.57 16.56 -9.68
CA GLY A 78 1.27 17.85 -9.66
C GLY A 78 2.78 17.71 -9.47
N PRO A 79 3.52 18.82 -9.33
CA PRO A 79 4.98 18.79 -9.23
C PRO A 79 5.52 17.96 -8.05
N ARG A 80 4.81 17.96 -6.92
CA ARG A 80 5.14 17.20 -5.71
C ARG A 80 3.91 16.53 -5.09
N SER A 81 3.04 16.03 -5.96
CA SER A 81 1.83 15.34 -5.54
C SER A 81 1.44 14.26 -6.51
N GLY A 82 0.80 13.23 -5.97
CA GLY A 82 0.24 12.14 -6.74
C GLY A 82 -0.95 11.52 -6.03
N ARG A 83 -1.58 10.59 -6.74
CA ARG A 83 -2.73 9.83 -6.28
C ARG A 83 -2.41 8.35 -6.42
N MET A 84 -2.59 7.60 -5.34
CA MET A 84 -2.50 6.15 -5.33
C MET A 84 -3.91 5.58 -5.25
N VAL A 85 -4.29 4.76 -6.23
CA VAL A 85 -5.54 3.99 -6.22
C VAL A 85 -5.22 2.53 -5.94
N CYS A 86 -5.87 1.98 -4.92
CA CYS A 86 -5.72 0.59 -4.52
C CYS A 86 -7.05 -0.15 -4.74
N VAL A 87 -7.08 -1.01 -5.76
CA VAL A 87 -8.18 -1.94 -6.02
C VAL A 87 -7.69 -3.30 -5.59
N ASN A 88 -7.87 -3.67 -4.32
CA ASN A 88 -7.37 -4.92 -3.77
C ASN A 88 -8.19 -5.32 -2.52
N PRO A 89 -8.08 -6.58 -2.05
CA PRO A 89 -8.92 -7.07 -0.95
C PRO A 89 -8.36 -6.74 0.44
N TYR A 90 -7.17 -6.11 0.57
CA TYR A 90 -6.61 -5.77 1.88
C TYR A 90 -7.41 -4.69 2.57
N PRO A 91 -7.40 -4.54 3.91
CA PRO A 91 -8.07 -3.43 4.56
C PRO A 91 -7.54 -2.06 4.12
N CYS A 92 -8.38 -1.04 4.22
CA CYS A 92 -8.03 0.33 3.88
C CYS A 92 -6.84 0.86 4.71
N ASP A 93 -6.82 0.64 6.02
CA ASP A 93 -5.72 1.10 6.87
C ASP A 93 -4.39 0.41 6.55
N PHE A 94 -4.44 -0.83 6.05
CA PHE A 94 -3.25 -1.56 5.63
C PHE A 94 -2.60 -0.87 4.42
N ASP A 95 -3.38 -0.58 3.37
CA ASP A 95 -2.89 0.13 2.19
C ASP A 95 -2.35 1.51 2.54
N LEU A 96 -3.04 2.25 3.42
CA LEU A 96 -2.57 3.55 3.89
C LEU A 96 -1.17 3.43 4.52
N GLY A 97 -0.97 2.44 5.40
CA GLY A 97 0.33 2.21 6.03
C GLY A 97 1.41 1.78 5.04
N LEU A 98 1.06 0.94 4.07
CA LEU A 98 1.98 0.49 3.02
C LEU A 98 2.45 1.66 2.15
N VAL A 99 1.52 2.47 1.65
CA VAL A 99 1.81 3.64 0.81
C VAL A 99 2.67 4.64 1.57
N GLU A 100 2.38 4.90 2.84
CA GLU A 100 3.21 5.77 3.69
C GLU A 100 4.65 5.28 3.83
N ALA A 101 4.84 3.99 4.09
CA ALA A 101 6.17 3.44 4.31
C ALA A 101 7.02 3.49 3.03
N VAL A 102 6.42 3.16 1.88
CA VAL A 102 7.10 3.26 0.58
C VAL A 102 7.43 4.71 0.25
N ALA A 103 6.47 5.61 0.42
CA ALA A 103 6.65 7.01 0.09
C ALA A 103 7.70 7.70 0.98
N GLU A 104 7.68 7.44 2.29
CA GLU A 104 8.66 8.01 3.22
C GLU A 104 10.07 7.44 3.00
N LYS A 105 10.20 6.13 2.73
CA LYS A 105 11.51 5.50 2.44
C LYS A 105 12.15 6.03 1.16
N SER A 106 11.34 6.52 0.21
CA SER A 106 11.77 7.05 -1.08
C SER A 106 11.69 8.58 -1.15
N ARG A 107 11.47 9.25 -0.01
CA ARG A 107 11.33 10.70 0.08
C ARG A 107 12.54 11.42 -0.54
N PRO A 108 12.33 12.46 -1.39
CA PRO A 108 13.42 13.25 -1.91
C PRO A 108 14.23 13.94 -0.79
N LEU A 109 15.54 14.07 -0.96
CA LEU A 109 16.44 14.63 0.06
C LEU A 109 16.04 16.03 0.55
N HIS A 110 15.43 16.84 -0.33
CA HIS A 110 14.99 18.20 -0.04
C HIS A 110 13.59 18.30 0.58
N SER A 111 12.84 17.19 0.63
CA SER A 111 11.53 17.12 1.28
C SER A 111 11.72 16.82 2.75
N LEU A 112 11.08 17.55 3.68
CA LEU A 112 11.19 17.27 5.12
C LEU A 112 10.29 16.13 5.57
N ARG A 113 9.20 15.87 4.87
CA ARG A 113 8.19 14.86 5.22
C ARG A 113 7.36 14.48 3.99
N VAL A 114 6.89 13.24 3.95
CA VAL A 114 5.81 12.85 3.06
C VAL A 114 4.49 12.83 3.83
N ARG A 115 3.40 13.25 3.18
CA ARG A 115 2.04 13.15 3.68
C ARG A 115 1.21 12.26 2.78
N VAL A 116 0.54 11.28 3.38
CA VAL A 116 -0.43 10.40 2.72
C VAL A 116 -1.75 10.53 3.46
N GLU A 117 -2.79 10.90 2.74
CA GLU A 117 -4.14 11.10 3.27
C GLU A 117 -5.14 10.41 2.34
N HIS A 118 -6.33 10.08 2.85
CA HIS A 118 -7.40 9.63 1.97
C HIS A 118 -7.74 10.72 0.97
N ALA A 119 -7.76 10.37 -0.31
CA ALA A 119 -8.31 11.24 -1.32
C ALA A 119 -9.85 11.28 -1.18
N PRO A 120 -10.51 12.36 -1.61
CA PRO A 120 -11.96 12.36 -1.81
C PRO A 120 -12.38 11.25 -2.78
N GLY A 121 -13.60 10.73 -2.62
CA GLY A 121 -14.13 9.63 -3.43
C GLY A 121 -13.99 8.28 -2.74
N ASP A 122 -13.86 7.23 -3.53
CA ASP A 122 -14.02 5.81 -3.13
C ASP A 122 -13.15 5.39 -1.93
N CYS A 123 -13.78 4.63 -1.03
CA CYS A 123 -13.15 4.02 0.12
C CYS A 123 -13.86 2.73 0.50
N ARG A 124 -13.11 1.63 0.53
CA ARG A 124 -13.58 0.31 0.96
C ARG A 124 -14.16 0.28 2.38
N LYS A 125 -13.84 1.24 3.26
CA LYS A 125 -14.52 1.38 4.57
C LYS A 125 -16.00 1.72 4.47
N ARG A 126 -16.44 2.24 3.32
CA ARG A 126 -17.84 2.58 3.02
C ARG A 126 -18.50 1.58 2.07
N GLY A 127 -17.82 0.49 1.72
CA GLY A 127 -18.33 -0.54 0.80
C GLY A 127 -17.97 -0.33 -0.67
N ASP A 128 -17.12 0.64 -1.01
CA ASP A 128 -16.62 0.82 -2.38
C ASP A 128 -15.59 -0.27 -2.74
N GLU A 129 -15.28 -0.47 -4.03
CA GLU A 129 -14.31 -1.49 -4.50
C GLU A 129 -12.84 -1.06 -4.36
N ALA A 130 -12.59 0.23 -4.11
CA ALA A 130 -11.25 0.81 -4.11
C ALA A 130 -11.04 1.80 -2.96
N CYS A 131 -9.78 2.07 -2.65
CA CYS A 131 -9.38 3.23 -1.87
C CYS A 131 -8.45 4.11 -2.70
N ALA A 132 -8.65 5.43 -2.63
CA ALA A 132 -7.70 6.39 -3.17
C ALA A 132 -6.99 7.18 -2.07
N TYR A 133 -5.70 7.44 -2.27
CA TYR A 133 -4.85 8.20 -1.35
C TYR A 133 -4.17 9.33 -2.09
N ALA A 134 -4.22 10.54 -1.52
CA ALA A 134 -3.43 11.68 -1.96
C ALA A 134 -2.06 11.62 -1.28
N VAL A 135 -1.00 11.68 -2.09
CA VAL A 135 0.39 11.69 -1.63
C VAL A 135 1.01 13.04 -1.98
N SER A 136 1.69 13.67 -1.03
CA SER A 136 2.40 14.93 -1.23
C SER A 136 3.74 14.92 -0.49
N TRP A 137 4.75 15.54 -1.09
CA TRP A 137 6.13 15.57 -0.58
C TRP A 137 6.82 16.90 -0.82
#